data_AF-A0A531LKS8-F1
#
_entry.id   AF-A0A531LKS8-F1
#
_cell.length_a   1.000
_cell.length_b   1.000
_cell.length_c   1.000
_cell.angle_alpha   90.00
_cell.angle_beta   90.00
_cell.angle_gamma   90.00
#
_symmetry.space_group_name_H-M   'P 1'
#
loop_
_entity.id
_entity.type
_entity.pdbx_description
1 polymer ?
#
loop_
_entity_poly.entity_id
_entity_poly.type
_entity_poly.pdbx_seq_one_letter_code
_entity_poly.pdbx_strand_id
1 'polypeptide(L)' 'MTRYPTEFPDFGLTAEQRRHAVRGHYYEWPGMDGERGEIWCYSNRFSYRAGEMVTLHVSSTAPS' A
#
# COMPACT_ATOMS: atom_id res chain seq x y z
N MET A 1 8.98 18.83 29.55
CA MET A 1 8.58 17.56 28.90
C MET A 1 7.14 17.73 28.41
N THR A 2 6.91 17.63 27.11
CA THR A 2 5.55 17.77 26.54
C THR A 2 4.82 16.44 26.68
N ARG A 3 3.64 16.44 27.30
CA ARG A 3 2.79 15.26 27.44
C ARG A 3 1.92 15.13 26.19
N TYR A 4 2.06 14.03 25.46
CA TYR A 4 1.22 13.74 24.30
C TYR A 4 -0.15 13.20 24.74
N PRO A 5 -1.22 13.44 23.95
CA PRO A 5 -2.51 12.82 24.20
C PRO A 5 -2.41 11.29 24.11
N THR A 6 -3.06 10.60 25.04
CA THR A 6 -3.20 9.13 25.03
C THR A 6 -4.59 8.67 24.58
N GLU A 7 -5.51 9.62 24.40
CA GLU A 7 -6.88 9.39 23.98
C GLU A 7 -7.13 10.13 22.66
N PHE A 8 -7.75 9.45 21.71
CA PHE A 8 -8.08 9.98 20.39
C PHE A 8 -9.60 9.92 20.18
N PRO A 9 -10.22 10.93 19.55
CA PRO A 9 -11.65 10.93 19.30
C PRO A 9 -12.08 9.74 18.45
N ASP A 10 -13.22 9.12 18.77
CA ASP A 10 -13.90 8.22 17.84
C ASP A 10 -14.67 9.07 16.84
N PHE A 11 -14.29 9.00 15.57
CA PHE A 11 -14.92 9.75 14.49
C PHE A 11 -16.23 9.11 14.00
N GLY A 12 -16.72 8.06 14.67
CA GLY A 12 -17.99 7.41 14.32
C GLY A 12 -17.93 6.65 12.99
N LEU A 13 -16.74 6.18 12.60
CA LEU A 13 -16.54 5.47 11.33
C LEU A 13 -17.25 4.11 11.34
N THR A 14 -17.86 3.77 10.20
CA THR A 14 -18.32 2.39 9.96
C THR A 14 -17.14 1.42 9.95
N ALA A 15 -17.41 0.12 10.10
CA ALA A 15 -16.38 -0.91 10.05
C ALA A 15 -15.56 -0.87 8.73
N GLU A 16 -16.23 -0.56 7.62
CA GLU A 16 -15.59 -0.40 6.30
C GLU A 16 -14.71 0.84 6.24
N GLN A 17 -15.21 2.00 6.68
CA GLN A 17 -14.45 3.24 6.71
C GLN A 17 -13.23 3.13 7.62
N ARG A 18 -13.36 2.48 8.78
CA ARG A 18 -12.24 2.19 9.68
C ARG A 18 -11.22 1.27 9.00
N ARG A 19 -11.66 0.23 8.30
CA ARG A 19 -10.78 -0.64 7.52
C ARG A 19 -10.04 0.15 6.44
N HIS A 20 -10.72 1.02 5.70
CA HIS A 20 -10.10 1.85 4.68
C HIS A 20 -9.12 2.88 5.27
N ALA A 21 -9.48 3.58 6.35
CA ALA A 21 -8.58 4.52 7.02
C ALA A 21 -7.28 3.84 7.51
N VAL A 22 -7.39 2.61 8.01
CA VAL A 22 -6.24 1.86 8.53
C VAL A 22 -5.48 1.12 7.42
N ARG A 23 -6.14 0.63 6.37
CA ARG A 23 -5.55 -0.31 5.39
C ARG A 23 -5.54 0.18 3.95
N GLY A 24 -6.27 1.24 3.63
CA GLY A 24 -6.39 1.77 2.26
C GLY A 24 -5.04 2.18 1.70
N HIS A 25 -4.17 2.75 2.54
CA HIS A 25 -2.81 3.14 2.18
C HIS A 25 -1.82 1.97 2.10
N TYR A 26 -2.21 0.73 2.45
CA TYR A 26 -1.32 -0.43 2.32
C TYR A 26 -1.34 -1.01 0.90
N TYR A 27 -2.36 -0.67 0.11
CA TYR A 27 -2.58 -1.23 -1.21
C TYR A 27 -2.71 -0.11 -2.22
N GLU A 28 -1.61 0.19 -2.86
CA GLU A 28 -1.57 1.09 -4.01
C GLU A 28 -1.64 0.26 -5.31
N TRP A 29 -2.12 0.88 -6.38
CA TRP A 29 -2.19 0.28 -7.71
C TRP A 29 -1.69 1.28 -8.76
N PRO A 30 -1.16 0.79 -9.89
CA PRO A 30 -0.71 1.65 -10.97
C PRO A 30 -1.85 2.55 -11.49
N GLY A 31 -1.54 3.82 -11.76
CA GLY A 31 -2.47 4.80 -12.32
C GLY A 31 -3.15 5.70 -11.30
N MET A 32 -2.60 5.82 -10.08
CA MET A 32 -3.12 6.73 -9.06
C MET A 32 -2.83 8.21 -9.38
N ASP A 33 -1.66 8.53 -9.97
CA ASP A 33 -1.19 9.92 -10.05
C ASP A 33 -0.50 10.33 -11.38
N GLY A 34 -0.32 9.42 -12.35
CA GLY A 34 0.41 9.68 -13.59
C GLY A 34 -0.46 10.01 -14.81
N GLU A 35 -0.05 11.02 -15.61
CA GLU A 35 -0.62 11.27 -16.96
C GLU A 35 -0.28 10.14 -17.96
N ARG A 36 0.67 9.26 -17.60
CA ARG A 36 1.15 8.16 -18.44
C ARG A 36 0.83 6.83 -17.77
N GLY A 37 0.68 5.79 -18.58
CA GLY A 37 0.51 4.45 -18.07
C GLY A 37 1.67 4.01 -17.19
N GLU A 38 1.35 3.30 -16.11
CA GLU A 38 2.30 2.90 -15.08
C GLU A 38 2.47 1.37 -15.07
N ILE A 39 3.69 0.93 -14.76
CA ILE A 39 4.01 -0.49 -14.49
C ILE A 39 4.66 -0.54 -13.12
N TRP A 40 4.05 -1.31 -12.23
CA TRP A 40 4.47 -1.50 -10.85
C TRP A 40 4.91 -2.94 -10.67
N CYS A 41 5.96 -3.14 -9.89
CA CYS A 41 6.57 -4.44 -9.67
C CYS A 41 6.87 -4.64 -8.19
N TYR A 42 6.43 -5.77 -7.64
CA TYR A 42 6.65 -6.12 -6.24
C TYR A 42 7.21 -7.53 -6.13
N SER A 43 8.09 -7.71 -5.15
CA SER A 43 8.62 -9.01 -4.78
C SER A 43 7.88 -9.56 -3.57
N ASN A 44 7.80 -10.88 -3.46
CA ASN A 44 7.17 -11.53 -2.31
C ASN A 44 8.03 -11.52 -1.03
N ARG A 45 9.24 -10.96 -1.11
CA ARG A 45 10.20 -10.84 -0.01
C ARG A 45 10.93 -9.50 -0.09
N PHE A 46 11.35 -8.98 1.06
CA PHE A 46 12.12 -7.73 1.14
C PHE A 46 13.55 -7.84 0.62
N SER A 47 14.16 -9.03 0.65
CA SER A 47 15.54 -9.24 0.23
C SER A 47 15.78 -10.68 -0.20
N TYR A 48 16.76 -10.86 -1.08
CA TYR A 48 17.22 -12.14 -1.60
C TYR A 48 18.74 -12.24 -1.43
N ARG A 49 19.25 -13.45 -1.24
CA ARG A 49 20.68 -13.74 -1.29
C ARG A 49 21.14 -13.87 -2.74
N ALA A 50 22.44 -13.70 -2.97
CA ALA A 50 23.04 -13.95 -4.27
C ALA A 50 22.75 -15.39 -4.72
N GLY A 51 22.27 -15.55 -5.96
CA GLY A 51 21.90 -16.83 -6.55
C GLY A 51 20.48 -17.31 -6.24
N GLU A 52 19.71 -16.61 -5.39
CA GLU A 52 18.30 -16.92 -5.21
C GLU A 52 17.44 -16.45 -6.39
N MET A 53 16.35 -17.18 -6.64
CA MET A 53 15.35 -16.80 -7.62
C MET A 53 14.40 -15.75 -7.03
N VAL A 54 14.25 -14.63 -7.74
CA VAL A 54 13.31 -13.56 -7.38
C VAL A 54 11.97 -13.81 -8.04
N THR A 55 10.90 -13.81 -7.25
CA THR A 55 9.53 -13.77 -7.78
C THR A 55 9.10 -12.31 -7.90
N LEU A 56 8.74 -11.90 -9.11
CA LEU A 56 8.19 -10.58 -9.39
C LEU A 56 6.73 -10.70 -9.78
N HIS A 57 5.91 -9.91 -9.12
CA HIS A 57 4.51 -9.74 -9.45
C HIS A 57 4.36 -8.36 -10.08
N VAL A 58 3.69 -8.32 -11.23
CA VAL A 58 3.58 -7.10 -12.04
C VAL A 58 2.13 -6.67 -12.08
N SER A 59 1.89 -5.38 -11.92
CA SER A 59 0.62 -4.73 -12.16
C SER A 59 0.86 -3.57 -13.13
N SER A 60 -0.04 -3.35 -14.09
CA SER A 60 0.07 -2.21 -15.00
C SER A 60 -1.28 -1.62 -15.30
N THR A 61 -1.31 -0.35 -15.69
CA THR A 61 -2.51 0.29 -16.25
C THR A 61 -2.84 -0.19 -17.68
N ALA A 62 -1.99 -1.02 -18.30
CA ALA A 62 -2.28 -1.56 -19.61
C ALA A 62 -3.43 -2.58 -19.54
N PRO A 63 -4.30 -2.66 -20.58
CA PRO A 63 -5.34 -3.68 -20.65
C PRO A 63 -4.75 -5.10 -20.60
N SER A 64 -5.48 -6.02 -19.97
CA SER A 64 -5.16 -7.46 -19.94
C SER A 64 -5.61 -8.19 -21.19
#